data_AF-A0A845R2K5-F1
#
_entry.id   AF-A0A845R2K5-F1
#
_cell.length_a   1.000
_cell.length_b   1.000
_cell.length_c   1.000
_cell.angle_alpha   90.00
_cell.angle_beta   90.00
_cell.angle_gamma   90.00
#
_symmetry.space_group_name_H-M   'P 1'
#
loop_
_entity.id
_entity.type
_entity.pdbx_description
1 polymer ?
#
loop_
_entity_poly.entity_id
_entity_poly.type
_entity_poly.pdbx_seq_one_letter_code
_entity_poly.pdbx_strand_id
1 'polypeptide(L)'
;MNVYHTPQYQAHRQACAFVFSEEYRSTLPRKEEALPGRYSVRTDYYTGHLQHQLRAARHQLLDSGGQVVYTWDSLDFDGEFCALVGHANGKHYLIFREDLYGYSVLEVETGETMHYIPEKSWPLDGRIGEETFIWTNAAYDPETDLLAVWGCFWACPGSMVFLDFSAPLEEQGCGRWVEMHEIMDPDYELFDDIRMVNWNVRGWTCFECTSASEDTGWTEELVFREKILDAVRKKKLTDKE
;
A
#
# COMPACT_ATOMS: atom_id res chain seq x y z
N MET A 1 -7.68 -12.85 7.45
CA MET A 1 -6.46 -13.46 8.03
C MET A 1 -5.25 -12.96 7.26
N ASN A 2 -4.10 -12.79 7.92
CA ASN A 2 -2.81 -12.51 7.28
C ASN A 2 -2.09 -13.82 6.99
N VAL A 3 -1.69 -14.05 5.73
CA VAL A 3 -0.99 -15.28 5.34
C VAL A 3 0.52 -15.12 5.27
N TYR A 4 1.07 -13.91 5.45
CA TYR A 4 2.49 -13.64 5.25
C TYR A 4 3.38 -14.63 6.03
N HIS A 5 3.05 -14.89 7.31
CA HIS A 5 3.85 -15.78 8.16
C HIS A 5 3.50 -17.28 8.03
N THR A 6 2.62 -17.66 7.11
CA THR A 6 2.24 -19.07 6.94
C THR A 6 3.35 -19.84 6.22
N PRO A 7 3.56 -21.13 6.54
CA PRO A 7 4.54 -21.96 5.85
C PRO A 7 4.34 -22.03 4.33
N GLN A 8 3.09 -22.00 3.88
CA GLN A 8 2.73 -22.06 2.46
C GLN A 8 3.20 -20.82 1.70
N TYR A 9 2.88 -19.62 2.22
CA TYR A 9 3.30 -18.36 1.60
C TYR A 9 4.84 -18.22 1.63
N GLN A 10 5.48 -18.58 2.74
CA GLN A 10 6.94 -18.54 2.87
C GLN A 10 7.65 -19.52 1.93
N ALA A 11 7.09 -20.74 1.75
CA ALA A 11 7.61 -21.68 0.76
C ALA A 11 7.47 -21.15 -0.67
N HIS A 12 6.37 -20.45 -0.99
CA HIS A 12 6.19 -19.78 -2.27
C HIS A 12 7.23 -18.68 -2.50
N ARG A 13 7.43 -17.77 -1.52
CA ARG A 13 8.47 -16.73 -1.57
C ARG A 13 9.85 -17.33 -1.78
N GLN A 14 10.19 -18.38 -1.04
CA GLN A 14 11.47 -19.10 -1.18
C GLN A 14 11.63 -19.74 -2.57
N ALA A 15 10.54 -20.29 -3.14
CA ALA A 15 10.55 -20.87 -4.47
C ALA A 15 10.73 -19.82 -5.57
N CYS A 16 10.30 -18.57 -5.35
CA CYS A 16 10.49 -17.45 -6.28
C CYS A 16 11.85 -16.76 -6.13
N ALA A 17 12.58 -16.97 -5.03
CA ALA A 17 13.82 -16.24 -4.71
C ALA A 17 14.93 -16.37 -5.76
N PHE A 18 14.90 -17.40 -6.61
CA PHE A 18 15.86 -17.58 -7.71
C PHE A 18 15.88 -16.40 -8.69
N VAL A 19 14.77 -15.67 -8.82
CA VAL A 19 14.61 -14.56 -9.76
C VAL A 19 15.53 -13.38 -9.44
N PHE A 20 16.01 -13.25 -8.20
CA PHE A 20 16.86 -12.14 -7.77
C PHE A 20 18.36 -12.39 -7.99
N SER A 21 18.71 -13.21 -8.99
CA SER A 21 20.08 -13.42 -9.43
C SER A 21 20.37 -12.59 -10.69
N GLU A 22 21.65 -12.34 -10.99
CA GLU A 22 22.05 -11.56 -12.17
C GLU A 22 21.60 -12.19 -13.50
N GLU A 23 21.36 -13.51 -13.54
CA GLU A 23 20.85 -14.21 -14.72
C GLU A 23 19.45 -13.73 -15.13
N TYR A 24 18.62 -13.37 -14.15
CA TYR A 24 17.23 -12.94 -14.35
C TYR A 24 17.07 -11.42 -14.31
N ARG A 25 18.17 -10.67 -14.25
CA ARG A 25 18.13 -9.21 -14.22
C ARG A 25 17.49 -8.68 -15.51
N SER A 26 16.49 -7.83 -15.34
CA SER A 26 15.78 -7.19 -16.44
C SER A 26 16.66 -6.15 -17.15
N THR A 27 16.30 -5.81 -18.38
CA THR A 27 16.92 -4.71 -19.14
C THR A 27 16.39 -3.33 -18.72
N LEU A 28 15.38 -3.28 -17.85
CA LEU A 28 14.89 -2.03 -17.28
C LEU A 28 16.03 -1.32 -16.52
N PRO A 29 16.16 0.01 -16.68
CA PRO A 29 17.19 0.75 -15.99
C PRO A 29 16.94 0.70 -14.48
N ARG A 30 18.02 0.65 -13.71
CA ARG A 30 17.96 0.89 -12.27
C ARG A 30 17.30 2.24 -12.01
N LYS A 31 16.39 2.25 -11.04
CA LYS A 31 15.71 3.46 -10.58
C LYS A 31 16.31 3.89 -9.25
N GLU A 32 16.47 5.20 -9.05
CA GLU A 32 16.81 5.78 -7.76
C GLU A 32 15.91 6.98 -7.49
N GLU A 33 15.25 6.97 -6.34
CA GLU A 33 14.29 8.00 -5.95
C GLU A 33 14.66 8.57 -4.59
N ALA A 34 14.67 9.90 -4.50
CA ALA A 34 14.86 10.58 -3.23
C ALA A 34 13.61 10.48 -2.36
N LEU A 35 13.80 10.23 -1.08
CA LEU A 35 12.76 10.21 -0.06
C LEU A 35 12.99 11.36 0.94
N PRO A 36 11.97 11.72 1.75
CA PRO A 36 12.14 12.66 2.86
C PRO A 36 13.31 12.29 3.78
N GLY A 37 13.85 13.26 4.53
CA GLY A 37 14.89 12.97 5.53
C GLY A 37 16.27 12.59 4.96
N ARG A 38 16.52 12.85 3.66
CA ARG A 38 17.76 12.47 2.94
C ARG A 38 17.96 10.96 2.79
N TYR A 39 16.88 10.19 2.85
CA TYR A 39 16.89 8.81 2.40
C TYR A 39 16.74 8.74 0.88
N SER A 40 17.13 7.62 0.27
CA SER A 40 16.76 7.28 -1.09
C SER A 40 16.41 5.81 -1.21
N VAL A 41 15.65 5.44 -2.25
CA VAL A 41 15.41 4.05 -2.60
C VAL A 41 16.02 3.77 -3.95
N ARG A 42 16.78 2.68 -4.01
CA ARG A 42 17.33 2.13 -5.24
C ARG A 42 16.58 0.85 -5.60
N THR A 43 16.10 0.77 -6.83
CA THR A 43 15.35 -0.37 -7.36
C THR A 43 16.07 -1.01 -8.54
N ASP A 44 16.27 -2.32 -8.47
CA ASP A 44 16.74 -3.16 -9.56
C ASP A 44 15.63 -4.14 -9.97
N TYR A 45 15.43 -4.33 -11.26
CA TYR A 45 14.33 -5.12 -11.81
C TYR A 45 14.79 -6.49 -12.30
N TYR A 46 13.93 -7.48 -12.17
CA TYR A 46 14.17 -8.87 -12.53
C TYR A 46 12.95 -9.46 -13.21
N THR A 47 13.19 -10.38 -14.15
CA THR A 47 12.13 -11.11 -14.85
C THR A 47 12.48 -12.57 -14.91
N GLY A 48 11.55 -13.43 -14.49
CA GLY A 48 11.73 -14.87 -14.49
C GLY A 48 10.45 -15.61 -14.83
N HIS A 49 10.50 -16.93 -14.79
CA HIS A 49 9.33 -17.78 -15.00
C HIS A 49 9.39 -18.96 -14.05
N LEU A 50 8.34 -19.16 -13.25
CA LEU A 50 8.16 -20.35 -12.43
C LEU A 50 6.89 -21.10 -12.87
N GLN A 51 5.73 -20.66 -12.38
CA GLN A 51 4.42 -21.11 -12.85
C GLN A 51 3.78 -20.09 -13.80
N HIS A 52 4.06 -18.83 -13.54
CA HIS A 52 3.70 -17.66 -14.34
C HIS A 52 4.95 -16.81 -14.53
N GLN A 53 4.85 -15.81 -15.42
CA GLN A 53 5.90 -14.80 -15.57
C GLN A 53 6.01 -14.01 -14.26
N LEU A 54 7.21 -13.95 -13.71
CA LEU A 54 7.54 -13.13 -12.55
C LEU A 54 8.11 -11.80 -13.03
N ARG A 55 7.52 -10.71 -12.54
CA ARG A 55 7.94 -9.33 -12.76
C ARG A 55 8.39 -8.78 -11.42
N ALA A 56 9.62 -9.07 -11.02
CA ALA A 56 10.10 -8.82 -9.67
C ALA A 56 11.01 -7.59 -9.58
N ALA A 57 11.07 -6.97 -8.41
CA ALA A 57 11.94 -5.84 -8.12
C ALA A 57 12.61 -6.02 -6.76
N ARG A 58 13.92 -5.73 -6.69
CA ARG A 58 14.65 -5.61 -5.43
C ARG A 58 14.85 -4.14 -5.13
N HIS A 59 14.46 -3.75 -3.93
CA HIS A 59 14.58 -2.39 -3.47
C HIS A 59 15.55 -2.31 -2.30
N GLN A 60 16.27 -1.19 -2.22
CA GLN A 60 17.20 -0.90 -1.14
C GLN A 60 16.95 0.50 -0.62
N LEU A 61 16.59 0.61 0.66
CA LEU A 61 16.55 1.88 1.37
C LEU A 61 17.99 2.28 1.72
N LEU A 62 18.39 3.47 1.30
CA LEU A 62 19.70 4.05 1.50
C LEU A 62 19.59 5.24 2.45
N ASP A 63 20.54 5.35 3.38
CA ASP A 63 20.68 6.54 4.21
C ASP A 63 21.38 7.69 3.46
N SER A 64 21.55 8.82 4.14
CA SER A 64 22.22 10.01 3.58
C SER A 64 23.69 9.80 3.20
N GLY A 65 24.33 8.73 3.69
CA GLY A 65 25.69 8.32 3.32
C GLY A 65 25.73 7.32 2.16
N GLY A 66 24.57 6.88 1.65
CA GLY A 66 24.46 5.84 0.63
C GLY A 66 24.62 4.42 1.17
N GLN A 67 24.59 4.23 2.49
CA GLN A 67 24.62 2.90 3.10
C GLN A 67 23.23 2.27 3.04
N VAL A 68 23.17 0.98 2.71
CA VAL A 68 21.93 0.21 2.72
C VAL A 68 21.48 0.02 4.17
N VAL A 69 20.29 0.53 4.47
CA VAL A 69 19.58 0.39 5.76
C VAL A 69 18.69 -0.84 5.75
N TYR A 70 17.97 -1.07 4.65
CA TYR A 70 17.05 -2.18 4.51
C TYR A 70 16.94 -2.63 3.05
N THR A 71 16.64 -3.90 2.80
CA THR A 71 16.42 -4.47 1.48
C THR A 71 15.14 -5.29 1.51
N TRP A 72 14.29 -5.11 0.50
CA TRP A 72 13.10 -5.95 0.31
C TRP A 72 12.93 -6.32 -1.15
N ASP A 73 12.25 -7.44 -1.34
CA ASP A 73 12.04 -8.09 -2.63
C ASP A 73 10.54 -8.13 -2.93
N SER A 74 10.11 -7.45 -3.99
CA SER A 74 8.76 -7.55 -4.54
C SER A 74 8.69 -8.61 -5.63
N LEU A 75 7.70 -9.50 -5.57
CA LEU A 75 7.44 -10.48 -6.66
C LEU A 75 6.64 -9.89 -7.81
N ASP A 76 6.06 -8.71 -7.60
CA ASP A 76 5.29 -7.97 -8.59
C ASP A 76 5.67 -6.48 -8.51
N PHE A 77 6.23 -5.93 -9.59
CA PHE A 77 6.56 -4.51 -9.70
C PHE A 77 5.47 -3.69 -10.40
N ASP A 78 4.35 -4.30 -10.81
CA ASP A 78 3.24 -3.55 -11.39
C ASP A 78 2.59 -2.67 -10.30
N GLY A 79 2.56 -1.35 -10.59
CA GLY A 79 2.14 -0.34 -9.63
C GLY A 79 3.07 -0.18 -8.42
N GLU A 80 4.33 -0.63 -8.49
CA GLU A 80 5.30 -0.54 -7.38
C GLU A 80 5.27 0.82 -6.69
N PHE A 81 5.35 0.82 -5.37
CA PHE A 81 5.53 2.06 -4.63
C PHE A 81 6.23 1.81 -3.30
N CYS A 82 6.84 2.87 -2.79
CA CYS A 82 7.16 3.00 -1.38
C CYS A 82 6.95 4.46 -0.95
N ALA A 83 6.61 4.67 0.31
CA ALA A 83 6.42 6.00 0.89
C ALA A 83 7.09 6.04 2.26
N LEU A 84 7.96 7.03 2.48
CA LEU A 84 8.59 7.25 3.77
C LEU A 84 7.92 8.42 4.48
N VAL A 85 7.40 8.17 5.67
CA VAL A 85 6.70 9.17 6.48
C VAL A 85 7.41 9.38 7.81
N GLY A 86 7.47 10.65 8.26
CA GLY A 86 7.82 10.99 9.63
C GLY A 86 6.57 10.94 10.50
N HIS A 87 6.60 10.15 11.57
CA HIS A 87 5.45 9.90 12.42
C HIS A 87 5.41 10.86 13.63
N ALA A 88 4.22 11.10 14.20
CA ALA A 88 4.04 11.95 15.39
C ALA A 88 4.83 11.46 16.62
N ASN A 89 5.23 10.18 16.64
CA ASN A 89 6.09 9.59 17.68
C ASN A 89 7.59 9.90 17.52
N GLY A 90 7.98 10.65 16.47
CA GLY A 90 9.36 11.06 16.20
C GLY A 90 10.20 10.05 15.42
N LYS A 91 9.63 8.93 14.97
CA LYS A 91 10.31 7.90 14.17
C LYS A 91 9.92 7.97 12.69
N HIS A 92 10.65 7.24 11.84
CA HIS A 92 10.36 7.14 10.41
C HIS A 92 9.83 5.75 10.06
N TYR A 93 8.80 5.74 9.23
CA TYR A 93 8.19 4.50 8.75
C TYR A 93 8.19 4.47 7.22
N LEU A 94 8.79 3.43 6.66
CA LEU A 94 8.71 3.12 5.24
C LEU A 94 7.53 2.19 5.02
N ILE A 95 6.57 2.62 4.21
CA ILE A 95 5.43 1.81 3.76
C ILE A 95 5.73 1.35 2.34
N PHE A 96 5.59 0.06 2.08
CA PHE A 96 5.96 -0.55 0.80
C PHE A 96 5.16 -1.84 0.56
N ARG A 97 5.38 -2.46 -0.60
CA ARG A 97 4.83 -3.79 -0.94
C ARG A 97 5.94 -4.79 -1.25
N GLU A 98 5.67 -6.05 -0.96
CA GLU A 98 6.48 -7.21 -1.37
C GLU A 98 5.77 -8.11 -2.40
N ASP A 99 4.52 -7.76 -2.73
CA ASP A 99 3.63 -8.49 -3.61
C ASP A 99 2.56 -7.53 -4.15
N LEU A 100 1.76 -7.97 -5.13
CA LEU A 100 0.70 -7.12 -5.69
C LEU A 100 -0.33 -6.72 -4.64
N TYR A 101 -0.68 -7.63 -3.75
CA TYR A 101 -1.69 -7.40 -2.70
C TYR A 101 -1.05 -7.29 -1.32
N GLY A 102 -1.71 -6.53 -0.44
CA GLY A 102 -1.22 -6.28 0.91
C GLY A 102 -0.22 -5.13 0.99
N TYR A 103 0.46 -5.03 2.13
CA TYR A 103 1.41 -3.96 2.40
C TYR A 103 2.41 -4.39 3.49
N SER A 104 3.46 -3.61 3.64
CA SER A 104 4.48 -3.79 4.66
C SER A 104 4.90 -2.44 5.22
N VAL A 105 5.34 -2.45 6.47
CA VAL A 105 5.82 -1.27 7.20
C VAL A 105 7.17 -1.63 7.82
N LEU A 106 8.15 -0.75 7.68
CA LEU A 106 9.45 -0.81 8.35
C LEU A 106 9.59 0.42 9.25
N GLU A 107 9.91 0.21 10.53
CA GLU A 107 10.42 1.26 11.40
C GLU A 107 11.93 1.42 11.14
N VAL A 108 12.33 2.56 10.57
CA VAL A 108 13.69 2.74 10.04
C VAL A 108 14.75 2.72 11.13
N GLU A 109 14.44 3.25 12.33
CA GLU A 109 15.39 3.38 13.43
C GLU A 109 15.78 2.03 14.05
N THR A 110 14.86 1.07 14.08
CA THR A 110 15.06 -0.23 14.76
C THR A 110 15.21 -1.39 13.78
N GLY A 111 14.72 -1.24 12.55
CA GLY A 111 14.64 -2.34 11.59
C GLY A 111 13.46 -3.28 11.82
N GLU A 112 12.56 -2.96 12.76
CA GLU A 112 11.35 -3.75 12.99
C GLU A 112 10.38 -3.62 11.81
N THR A 113 9.74 -4.73 11.45
CA THR A 113 8.81 -4.78 10.33
C THR A 113 7.47 -5.39 10.69
N MET A 114 6.45 -4.97 9.96
CA MET A 114 5.13 -5.59 9.92
C MET A 114 4.80 -5.87 8.46
N HIS A 115 4.29 -7.07 8.18
CA HIS A 115 3.92 -7.49 6.83
C HIS A 115 2.51 -8.05 6.84
N TYR A 116 1.71 -7.65 5.86
CA TYR A 116 0.33 -8.11 5.71
C TYR A 116 0.08 -8.56 4.28
N ILE A 117 -0.33 -9.82 4.12
CA ILE A 117 -0.85 -10.37 2.86
C ILE A 117 -2.26 -10.92 3.13
N PRO A 118 -3.29 -10.44 2.43
CA PRO A 118 -4.65 -10.88 2.67
C PRO A 118 -4.86 -12.32 2.18
N GLU A 119 -5.37 -13.19 3.06
CA GLU A 119 -5.68 -14.59 2.73
C GLU A 119 -6.64 -14.71 1.53
N LYS A 120 -7.61 -13.79 1.39
CA LYS A 120 -8.51 -13.80 0.23
C LYS A 120 -7.75 -13.69 -1.10
N SER A 121 -6.66 -12.90 -1.18
CA SER A 121 -5.84 -12.80 -2.39
C SER A 121 -4.83 -13.91 -2.55
N TRP A 122 -4.51 -14.61 -1.47
CA TRP A 122 -3.60 -15.75 -1.49
C TRP A 122 -4.17 -16.86 -0.61
N PRO A 123 -5.20 -17.58 -1.09
CA PRO A 123 -5.92 -18.55 -0.28
C PRO A 123 -5.08 -19.78 -0.03
N LEU A 124 -5.01 -20.20 1.24
CA LEU A 124 -4.12 -21.28 1.68
C LEU A 124 -4.52 -22.66 1.13
N ASP A 125 -5.75 -22.80 0.66
CA ASP A 125 -6.27 -24.05 0.11
C ASP A 125 -6.10 -24.18 -1.42
N GLY A 126 -5.37 -23.25 -2.03
CA GLY A 126 -5.02 -23.29 -3.45
C GLY A 126 -6.15 -22.92 -4.39
N ARG A 127 -7.25 -22.34 -3.89
CA ARG A 127 -8.26 -21.70 -4.75
C ARG A 127 -7.67 -20.50 -5.50
N ILE A 128 -8.44 -20.00 -6.47
CA ILE A 128 -8.11 -18.73 -7.12
C ILE A 128 -8.29 -17.63 -6.07
N GLY A 129 -7.25 -16.80 -5.90
CA GLY A 129 -7.31 -15.65 -5.02
C GLY A 129 -8.31 -14.60 -5.52
N GLU A 130 -8.97 -13.96 -4.57
CA GLU A 130 -9.83 -12.81 -4.78
C GLU A 130 -9.01 -11.53 -4.80
N GLU A 131 -9.49 -10.58 -5.56
CA GLU A 131 -8.91 -9.27 -5.66
C GLU A 131 -9.02 -8.49 -4.34
N THR A 132 -7.96 -7.74 -4.02
CA THR A 132 -7.98 -6.77 -2.93
C THR A 132 -7.40 -5.44 -3.36
N PHE A 133 -7.62 -4.40 -2.56
CA PHE A 133 -7.15 -3.06 -2.87
C PHE A 133 -5.62 -3.03 -3.02
N ILE A 134 -5.16 -2.59 -4.19
CA ILE A 134 -3.75 -2.51 -4.59
C ILE A 134 -3.23 -1.15 -4.18
N TRP A 135 -2.32 -1.10 -3.21
CA TRP A 135 -1.74 0.15 -2.74
C TRP A 135 -0.72 0.67 -3.77
N THR A 136 -0.78 1.96 -4.12
CA THR A 136 0.09 2.59 -5.11
C THR A 136 0.74 3.89 -4.62
N ASN A 137 0.26 4.46 -3.51
CA ASN A 137 0.92 5.56 -2.81
C ASN A 137 0.39 5.67 -1.38
N ALA A 138 1.10 6.37 -0.50
CA ALA A 138 0.63 6.65 0.84
C ALA A 138 1.12 8.00 1.36
N ALA A 139 0.31 8.61 2.23
CA ALA A 139 0.63 9.83 2.95
C ALA A 139 0.09 9.71 4.38
N TYR A 140 0.76 10.35 5.33
CA TYR A 140 0.42 10.33 6.75
C TYR A 140 0.10 11.73 7.28
N ASP A 141 -0.92 11.83 8.14
CA ASP A 141 -1.26 13.06 8.86
C ASP A 141 -0.95 12.92 10.37
N PRO A 142 0.05 13.67 10.89
CA PRO A 142 0.42 13.63 12.31
C PRO A 142 -0.62 14.26 13.24
N GLU A 143 -1.60 15.03 12.74
CA GLU A 143 -2.65 15.58 13.60
C GLU A 143 -3.69 14.54 14.01
N THR A 144 -3.97 13.58 13.12
CA THR A 144 -5.04 12.59 13.32
C THR A 144 -4.55 11.14 13.40
N ASP A 145 -3.26 10.91 13.18
CA ASP A 145 -2.66 9.59 12.99
C ASP A 145 -3.34 8.77 11.88
N LEU A 146 -3.79 9.43 10.81
CA LEU A 146 -4.38 8.73 9.67
C LEU A 146 -3.31 8.47 8.61
N LEU A 147 -3.32 7.28 8.03
CA LEU A 147 -2.64 7.01 6.78
C LEU A 147 -3.67 6.99 5.65
N ALA A 148 -3.50 7.87 4.68
CA ALA A 148 -4.24 7.90 3.43
C ALA A 148 -3.44 7.14 2.37
N VAL A 149 -4.11 6.22 1.67
CA VAL A 149 -3.47 5.34 0.70
C VAL A 149 -4.22 5.44 -0.62
N TRP A 150 -3.50 5.76 -1.68
CA TRP A 150 -4.00 5.69 -3.05
C TRP A 150 -3.89 4.27 -3.55
N GLY A 151 -4.83 3.88 -4.39
CA GLY A 151 -4.80 2.56 -4.99
C GLY A 151 -5.96 2.34 -5.92
N CYS A 152 -6.11 1.08 -6.31
CA CYS A 152 -7.21 0.66 -7.14
C CYS A 152 -7.52 -0.82 -6.92
N PHE A 153 -8.66 -1.23 -7.45
CA PHE A 153 -8.83 -2.59 -7.93
C PHE A 153 -8.29 -2.62 -9.36
N TRP A 154 -7.69 -3.74 -9.77
CA TRP A 154 -7.05 -4.01 -11.04
C TRP A 154 -7.68 -3.26 -12.21
N ALA A 155 -6.97 -2.21 -12.64
CA ALA A 155 -7.33 -1.27 -13.70
C ALA A 155 -8.54 -0.33 -13.45
N CYS A 156 -9.50 -0.66 -12.55
CA CYS A 156 -10.63 0.18 -12.13
C CYS A 156 -11.48 -0.57 -11.06
N PRO A 157 -12.13 0.11 -10.09
CA PRO A 157 -12.09 1.54 -9.77
C PRO A 157 -10.82 1.97 -9.03
N GLY A 158 -10.34 3.19 -9.31
CA GLY A 158 -9.36 3.90 -8.50
C GLY A 158 -10.02 4.50 -7.26
N SER A 159 -9.40 4.34 -6.09
CA SER A 159 -9.95 4.89 -4.86
C SER A 159 -8.85 5.28 -3.85
N MET A 160 -9.30 5.66 -2.66
CA MET A 160 -8.52 5.94 -1.48
C MET A 160 -8.94 5.01 -0.35
N VAL A 161 -7.99 4.45 0.39
CA VAL A 161 -8.28 3.81 1.68
C VAL A 161 -7.61 4.57 2.82
N PHE A 162 -8.28 4.62 3.97
CA PHE A 162 -7.81 5.24 5.19
C PHE A 162 -7.70 4.19 6.31
N LEU A 163 -6.64 4.29 7.11
CA LEU A 163 -6.42 3.43 8.28
C LEU A 163 -5.83 4.23 9.44
N ASP A 164 -5.99 3.69 10.64
CA ASP A 164 -5.45 4.26 11.88
C ASP A 164 -3.97 3.89 11.99
N PHE A 165 -3.09 4.86 11.82
CA PHE A 165 -1.65 4.68 11.84
C PHE A 165 -1.01 5.03 13.18
N SER A 166 -1.78 5.20 14.26
CA SER A 166 -1.24 5.51 15.60
C SER A 166 -0.29 4.44 16.16
N ALA A 167 -0.41 3.20 15.67
CA ALA A 167 0.51 2.10 15.94
C ALA A 167 0.97 1.47 14.60
N PRO A 168 1.99 2.03 13.92
CA PRO A 168 2.39 1.64 12.55
C PRO A 168 2.74 0.15 12.35
N LEU A 169 3.20 -0.52 13.40
CA LEU A 169 3.57 -1.95 13.37
C LEU A 169 2.42 -2.88 13.83
N GLU A 170 1.24 -2.34 14.15
CA GLU A 170 0.04 -3.14 14.39
C GLU A 170 -0.57 -3.58 13.06
N GLU A 171 -0.74 -4.89 12.88
CA GLU A 171 -1.39 -5.44 11.69
C GLU A 171 -2.84 -4.91 11.57
N GLN A 172 -3.15 -4.34 10.40
CA GLN A 172 -4.50 -3.96 10.03
C GLN A 172 -4.87 -4.60 8.70
N GLY A 173 -5.69 -5.65 8.76
CA GLY A 173 -6.18 -6.31 7.56
C GLY A 173 -7.29 -5.54 6.85
N CYS A 174 -7.70 -6.01 5.66
CA CYS A 174 -8.68 -5.33 4.81
C CYS A 174 -10.01 -4.99 5.49
N GLY A 175 -10.39 -5.73 6.54
CA GLY A 175 -11.58 -5.44 7.35
C GLY A 175 -11.50 -4.14 8.15
N ARG A 176 -10.31 -3.55 8.32
CA ARG A 176 -10.08 -2.29 9.05
C ARG A 176 -9.88 -1.08 8.16
N TRP A 177 -9.65 -1.29 6.86
CA TRP A 177 -9.42 -0.18 5.93
C TRP A 177 -10.75 0.46 5.57
N VAL A 178 -10.84 1.79 5.66
CA VAL A 178 -12.03 2.52 5.23
C VAL A 178 -11.78 3.02 3.82
N GLU A 179 -12.46 2.39 2.87
CA GLU A 179 -12.41 2.76 1.46
C GLU A 179 -13.36 3.94 1.20
N MET A 180 -12.99 4.83 0.27
CA MET A 180 -13.68 6.12 0.12
C MET A 180 -15.10 6.00 -0.47
N HIS A 181 -15.36 5.02 -1.33
CA HIS A 181 -16.72 4.73 -1.78
C HIS A 181 -17.60 4.32 -0.59
N GLU A 182 -17.10 3.61 0.44
CA GLU A 182 -17.89 3.33 1.67
C GLU A 182 -18.44 4.61 2.36
N ILE A 183 -17.80 5.76 2.15
CA ILE A 183 -18.20 7.05 2.74
C ILE A 183 -19.00 7.91 1.77
N MET A 184 -18.60 7.96 0.50
CA MET A 184 -19.13 8.87 -0.52
C MET A 184 -20.21 8.24 -1.40
N ASP A 185 -20.07 6.95 -1.70
CA ASP A 185 -20.94 6.20 -2.60
C ASP A 185 -21.03 4.72 -2.15
N PRO A 186 -21.73 4.44 -1.03
CA PRO A 186 -21.73 3.10 -0.44
C PRO A 186 -22.37 2.02 -1.32
N ASP A 187 -23.22 2.44 -2.26
CA ASP A 187 -23.92 1.57 -3.20
C ASP A 187 -23.14 1.39 -4.52
N TYR A 188 -22.01 2.11 -4.69
CA TYR A 188 -21.17 2.09 -5.90
C TYR A 188 -21.96 2.42 -7.18
N GLU A 189 -22.85 3.42 -7.12
CA GLU A 189 -23.70 3.83 -8.24
C GLU A 189 -23.35 5.22 -8.80
N LEU A 190 -22.58 6.01 -8.06
CA LEU A 190 -22.32 7.42 -8.35
C LEU A 190 -20.93 7.62 -8.97
N PHE A 191 -19.91 6.94 -8.45
CA PHE A 191 -18.52 7.20 -8.81
C PHE A 191 -17.79 5.95 -9.31
N ASP A 192 -17.00 6.12 -10.37
CA ASP A 192 -16.05 5.11 -10.85
C ASP A 192 -14.69 5.31 -10.19
N ASP A 193 -14.11 6.51 -10.28
CA ASP A 193 -12.83 6.81 -9.63
C ASP A 193 -13.02 7.87 -8.53
N ILE A 194 -12.30 7.71 -7.43
CA ILE A 194 -12.18 8.73 -6.37
C ILE A 194 -10.71 8.95 -6.06
N ARG A 195 -10.21 10.18 -6.22
CA ARG A 195 -8.82 10.53 -5.87
C ARG A 195 -8.75 11.74 -4.96
N MET A 196 -7.91 11.67 -3.93
CA MET A 196 -7.69 12.81 -3.04
C MET A 196 -6.75 13.83 -3.70
N VAL A 197 -7.15 15.09 -3.76
CA VAL A 197 -6.35 16.20 -4.31
C VAL A 197 -5.83 17.17 -3.24
N ASN A 198 -6.58 17.35 -2.15
CA ASN A 198 -6.13 18.14 -1.01
C ASN A 198 -6.53 17.47 0.29
N TRP A 199 -5.57 17.31 1.19
CA TRP A 199 -5.80 16.63 2.47
C TRP A 199 -5.90 17.64 3.62
N ASN A 200 -7.01 17.57 4.37
CA ASN A 200 -7.20 18.25 5.65
C ASN A 200 -6.97 19.77 5.63
N VAL A 201 -7.36 20.44 4.53
CA VAL A 201 -7.32 21.90 4.43
C VAL A 201 -8.51 22.49 5.19
N ARG A 202 -8.23 23.11 6.35
CA ARG A 202 -9.24 23.73 7.23
C ARG A 202 -10.35 22.75 7.65
N GLY A 203 -9.99 21.50 7.89
CA GLY A 203 -10.90 20.43 8.32
C GLY A 203 -11.66 19.74 7.18
N TRP A 204 -11.36 20.06 5.92
CA TRP A 204 -11.95 19.42 4.74
C TRP A 204 -10.89 18.69 3.93
N THR A 205 -11.28 17.55 3.38
CA THR A 205 -10.52 16.81 2.37
C THR A 205 -11.26 16.92 1.05
N CYS A 206 -10.53 17.33 0.00
CA CYS A 206 -11.07 17.45 -1.34
C CYS A 206 -10.71 16.22 -2.16
N PHE A 207 -11.72 15.67 -2.82
CA PHE A 207 -11.63 14.55 -3.74
C PHE A 207 -12.06 15.02 -5.12
N GLU A 208 -11.42 14.48 -6.15
CA GLU A 208 -11.97 14.51 -7.50
C GLU A 208 -12.55 13.13 -7.81
N CYS A 209 -13.71 13.11 -8.44
CA CYS A 209 -14.44 11.90 -8.78
C CYS A 209 -14.84 11.86 -10.26
N THR A 210 -14.91 10.67 -10.86
CA THR A 210 -15.55 10.46 -12.17
C THR A 210 -16.90 9.79 -11.98
N SER A 211 -17.89 10.14 -12.80
CA SER A 211 -19.23 9.54 -12.69
C SER A 211 -19.26 8.12 -13.25
N ALA A 212 -19.93 7.21 -12.54
CA ALA A 212 -20.13 5.82 -12.97
C ALA A 212 -21.14 5.67 -14.13
N SER A 213 -21.93 6.71 -14.43
CA SER A 213 -23.03 6.64 -15.40
C SER A 213 -22.97 7.70 -16.51
N GLU A 214 -22.19 8.75 -16.32
CA GLU A 214 -22.10 9.87 -17.26
C GLU A 214 -20.64 10.24 -17.53
N ASP A 215 -20.30 10.56 -18.78
CA ASP A 215 -18.97 11.07 -19.14
C ASP A 215 -18.89 12.57 -18.86
N THR A 216 -18.81 12.93 -17.57
CA THR A 216 -18.79 14.33 -17.08
C THR A 216 -17.39 14.86 -16.80
N GLY A 217 -16.35 14.03 -16.95
CA GLY A 217 -14.99 14.33 -16.49
C GLY A 217 -14.87 14.28 -14.97
N TRP A 218 -13.87 14.98 -14.41
CA TRP A 218 -13.64 15.02 -12.97
C TRP A 218 -14.50 16.10 -12.29
N THR A 219 -15.21 15.73 -11.23
CA THR A 219 -15.96 16.65 -10.36
C THR A 219 -15.37 16.68 -8.96
N GLU A 220 -15.39 17.84 -8.31
CA GLU A 220 -14.86 17.98 -6.95
C GLU A 220 -15.94 17.66 -5.90
N GLU A 221 -15.54 16.89 -4.90
CA GLU A 221 -16.34 16.56 -3.72
C GLU A 221 -15.57 16.87 -2.44
N LEU A 222 -16.26 17.41 -1.45
CA LEU A 222 -15.68 17.80 -0.16
C LEU A 222 -16.20 16.91 0.95
N VAL A 223 -15.29 16.26 1.67
CA VAL A 223 -15.62 15.45 2.84
C VAL A 223 -14.98 16.05 4.07
N PHE A 224 -15.80 16.23 5.11
CA PHE A 224 -15.33 16.74 6.39
C PHE A 224 -14.42 15.71 7.07
N ARG A 225 -13.26 16.15 7.55
CA ARG A 225 -12.22 15.28 8.13
C ARG A 225 -12.75 14.35 9.22
N GLU A 226 -13.62 14.87 10.09
CA GLU A 226 -14.19 14.06 11.18
C GLU A 226 -15.01 12.88 10.68
N LYS A 227 -15.65 12.98 9.49
CA LYS A 227 -16.40 11.85 8.90
C LYS A 227 -15.47 10.68 8.58
N ILE A 228 -14.29 10.96 8.03
CA ILE A 228 -13.27 9.94 7.70
C ILE A 228 -12.71 9.35 9.00
N LEU A 229 -12.35 10.22 9.95
CA LEU A 229 -11.77 9.82 11.23
C LEU A 229 -12.73 8.95 12.06
N ASP A 230 -14.02 9.32 12.12
CA ASP A 230 -15.04 8.55 12.82
C ASP A 230 -15.27 7.19 12.15
N ALA A 231 -15.25 7.12 10.81
CA ALA A 231 -15.37 5.86 10.09
C ALA A 231 -14.20 4.92 10.41
N VAL A 232 -12.97 5.42 10.40
CA VAL A 232 -11.76 4.63 10.73
C VAL A 232 -11.80 4.14 12.17
N ARG A 233 -12.14 5.01 13.12
CA ARG A 233 -12.27 4.64 14.54
C ARG A 233 -13.36 3.61 14.78
N LYS A 234 -14.51 3.75 14.13
CA LYS A 234 -15.61 2.79 14.22
C LYS A 234 -15.19 1.41 13.73
N LYS A 235 -14.52 1.34 12.58
CA LYS A 235 -14.05 0.08 11.97
C LYS A 235 -12.98 -0.61 12.84
N LYS A 236 -12.11 0.17 13.50
CA LYS A 236 -11.14 -0.34 14.49
C LYS A 236 -11.80 -0.98 15.72
N LEU A 237 -12.94 -0.46 16.17
CA LEU A 237 -13.66 -0.99 17.33
C LEU A 237 -14.42 -2.28 17.02
N THR A 238 -15.09 -2.36 15.87
CA THR A 238 -15.86 -3.54 15.46
C THR A 238 -14.98 -4.78 15.24
N ASP A 239 -13.72 -4.59 14.88
CA ASP A 239 -12.75 -5.69 14.66
C ASP A 239 -12.08 -6.20 15.95
N LYS A 240 -12.39 -5.62 17.12
CA LYS A 240 -11.93 -6.08 18.43
C LYS A 240 -12.96 -6.91 19.19
N GLU A 241 -14.19 -6.99 18.68
CA GLU A 241 -15.29 -7.82 19.19
C GLU A 241 -15.36 -9.17 18.45
#